data_AF-A0A0V6QGU7-F1
#
_entry.id   AF-A0A0V6QGU7-F1
#
_cell.length_a   1.000
_cell.length_b   1.000
_cell.length_c   1.000
_cell.angle_alpha   90.00
_cell.angle_beta   90.00
_cell.angle_gamma   90.00
#
_symmetry.space_group_name_H-M   'P 1'
#
loop_
_entity.id
_entity.type
_entity.pdbx_description
1 polymer ?
#
loop_
_entity_poly.entity_id
_entity_poly.type
_entity_poly.pdbx_seq_one_letter_code
_entity_poly.pdbx_strand_id
1 'polypeptide(L)' 'MKRAAVVTELPASTSRDMDKFVVRLPDGLRAEVEAEAKRDSRSMNSLIVVALREYLHGQQQKRALLNALTKAAGSN' A
#
# COMPACT_ATOMS: atom_id res chain seq x y z
N MET A 1 -12.12 47.16 -0.66
CA MET A 1 -11.49 46.16 -1.55
C MET A 1 -10.54 45.29 -0.71
N LYS A 2 -10.94 44.07 -0.33
CA LYS A 2 -10.07 43.11 0.38
C LYS A 2 -9.59 42.07 -0.63
N ARG A 3 -8.27 41.92 -0.75
CA ARG A 3 -7.59 41.01 -1.67
C ARG A 3 -7.91 39.55 -1.31
N ALA A 4 -8.41 38.79 -2.28
CA ALA A 4 -8.46 37.34 -2.22
C ALA A 4 -7.02 36.80 -2.27
N ALA A 5 -6.57 36.18 -1.18
CA ALA A 5 -5.35 35.38 -1.20
C ALA A 5 -5.66 34.08 -1.93
N VAL A 6 -4.99 33.84 -3.04
CA VAL A 6 -4.97 32.56 -3.75
C VAL A 6 -4.24 31.57 -2.85
N VAL A 7 -4.97 30.62 -2.27
CA VAL A 7 -4.40 29.50 -1.52
C VAL A 7 -3.89 28.48 -2.53
N THR A 8 -2.59 28.55 -2.84
CA THR A 8 -1.90 27.65 -3.79
C THR A 8 -1.15 26.55 -3.03
N GLU A 9 -1.82 25.75 -2.21
CA GLU A 9 -1.20 24.54 -1.63
C GLU A 9 -2.29 23.46 -1.53
N LEU A 10 -2.18 22.41 -2.35
CA LEU A 10 -2.95 21.18 -2.09
C LEU A 10 -2.49 20.68 -0.71
N PRO A 11 -3.38 20.63 0.30
CA PRO A 11 -2.95 20.29 1.64
C PRO A 11 -2.31 18.91 1.61
N ALA A 12 -1.10 18.80 2.16
CA ALA A 12 -0.49 17.51 2.43
C ALA A 12 -1.49 16.71 3.28
N SER A 13 -2.14 15.72 2.66
CA SER A 13 -3.11 14.85 3.33
C SER A 13 -2.42 14.23 4.53
N THR A 14 -2.82 14.68 5.72
CA THR A 14 -2.29 14.12 6.95
C THR A 14 -2.93 12.76 7.15
N SER A 15 -2.32 11.87 7.94
CA SER A 15 -2.94 10.57 8.28
C SER A 15 -4.36 10.71 8.83
N ARG A 16 -4.73 11.90 9.34
CA ARG A 16 -6.08 12.20 9.84
C ARG A 16 -7.12 12.33 8.72
N ASP A 17 -6.70 12.78 7.54
CA ASP A 17 -7.54 13.06 6.37
C ASP A 17 -7.70 11.83 5.45
N MET A 18 -7.01 10.73 5.76
CA MET A 18 -7.09 9.48 4.99
C MET A 18 -8.38 8.71 5.30
N ASP A 19 -8.90 8.00 4.30
CA ASP A 19 -10.03 7.08 4.42
C ASP A 19 -9.72 5.95 5.41
N LYS A 20 -10.62 5.75 6.37
CA LYS A 20 -10.47 4.76 7.44
C LYS A 20 -11.54 3.69 7.27
N PHE A 21 -11.13 2.43 7.32
CA PHE A 21 -12.04 1.29 7.35
C PHE A 21 -11.68 0.40 8.54
N VAL A 22 -12.68 -0.02 9.31
CA VAL A 22 -12.48 -0.87 10.48
C VAL A 22 -12.60 -2.33 10.05
N VAL A 23 -11.56 -3.13 10.31
CA VAL A 23 -11.55 -4.57 10.03
C VAL A 23 -11.76 -5.35 11.32
N ARG A 24 -12.63 -6.37 11.26
CA ARG A 24 -12.73 -7.39 12.32
C ARG A 24 -11.77 -8.52 11.97
N LEU A 25 -10.79 -8.75 12.84
CA LEU A 25 -9.82 -9.83 12.69
C LEU A 25 -10.24 -10.98 13.60
N PRO A 26 -10.07 -12.24 13.17
CA PRO A 26 -10.15 -13.40 14.05
C PRO A 26 -9.16 -13.30 15.22
N ASP A 27 -9.43 -14.08 16.27
CA ASP A 27 -8.53 -14.18 17.41
C ASP A 27 -7.12 -14.61 16.98
N GLY A 28 -6.10 -14.00 17.59
CA GLY A 28 -4.68 -14.26 17.28
C GLY A 28 -4.14 -13.51 16.06
N LEU A 29 -4.94 -13.29 15.01
CA LEU A 29 -4.44 -12.72 13.74
C LEU A 29 -3.86 -11.30 13.91
N ARG A 30 -4.44 -10.49 14.80
CA ARG A 30 -3.91 -9.15 15.07
C ARG A 30 -2.50 -9.19 15.65
N ALA A 31 -2.21 -10.16 16.53
CA ALA A 31 -0.90 -10.32 17.15
C ALA A 31 0.14 -10.79 16.13
N GLU A 32 -0.25 -11.67 15.21
CA GLU A 32 0.60 -12.10 14.08
C GLU A 32 0.97 -10.91 13.18
N VAL A 33 -0.01 -10.08 12.82
CA VAL A 33 0.23 -8.86 12.05
C VAL A 33 1.17 -7.89 12.77
N GLU A 34 1.02 -7.75 14.09
CA GLU A 34 1.89 -6.88 14.89
C GLU A 34 3.34 -7.40 14.93
N ALA A 35 3.51 -8.72 15.11
CA ALA A 35 4.82 -9.35 15.10
C ALA A 35 5.53 -9.16 13.76
N GLU A 36 4.82 -9.35 12.64
CA GLU A 36 5.39 -9.17 11.31
C GLU A 36 5.73 -7.70 11.01
N ALA A 37 4.85 -6.78 11.40
CA ALA A 37 5.11 -5.35 11.24
C ALA A 37 6.35 -4.91 12.03
N LYS A 38 6.57 -5.46 13.24
CA LYS A 38 7.78 -5.22 14.04
C LYS A 38 9.04 -5.77 13.36
N ARG A 39 8.98 -6.99 12.79
CA ARG A 39 10.11 -7.59 12.07
C ARG A 39 10.57 -6.72 10.89
N ASP A 40 9.61 -6.14 10.17
CA ASP A 40 9.86 -5.28 9.02
C ASP A 40 10.18 -3.82 9.38
N SER A 41 10.17 -3.44 10.66
CA SER A 41 10.27 -2.03 11.11
C SER A 41 9.21 -1.12 10.48
N ARG A 42 7.96 -1.60 10.41
CA ARG A 42 6.82 -0.93 9.79
C ARG A 42 5.67 -0.75 10.77
N SER A 43 4.77 0.18 10.49
CA SER A 43 3.47 0.23 11.18
C SER A 43 2.58 -0.93 10.70
N MET A 44 1.66 -1.41 11.55
CA MET A 44 0.65 -2.38 11.14
C MET A 44 -0.17 -1.89 9.94
N ASN A 45 -0.50 -0.59 9.89
CA ASN A 45 -1.20 0.00 8.75
C ASN A 45 -0.39 -0.15 7.45
N SER A 46 0.90 0.16 7.50
CA SER A 46 1.80 0.01 6.35
C SER A 46 1.86 -1.44 5.86
N LEU A 47 1.93 -2.41 6.78
CA LEU A 47 1.90 -3.83 6.42
C LEU A 47 0.59 -4.21 5.72
N ILE A 48 -0.56 -3.83 6.28
CA ILE A 48 -1.88 -4.13 5.69
C ILE A 48 -2.01 -3.50 4.30
N VAL A 49 -1.55 -2.25 4.10
CA VAL A 49 -1.58 -1.59 2.80
C VAL A 49 -0.73 -2.35 1.76
N VAL A 50 0.46 -2.83 2.15
CA VAL A 50 1.31 -3.65 1.26
C VAL A 50 0.62 -4.96 0.92
N ALA A 51 0.10 -5.68 1.92
CA ALA A 51 -0.60 -6.95 1.72
C ALA A 51 -1.81 -6.80 0.77
N LEU A 52 -2.61 -5.74 0.93
CA LEU A 52 -3.73 -5.45 0.04
C LEU A 52 -3.28 -5.14 -1.39
N ARG A 53 -2.19 -4.38 -1.56
CA ARG A 53 -1.63 -4.08 -2.88
C ARG A 53 -1.14 -5.35 -3.59
N GLU A 54 -0.47 -6.22 -2.86
CA GLU A 54 -0.01 -7.50 -3.39
C GLU A 54 -1.17 -8.43 -3.75
N TYR A 55 -2.22 -8.46 -2.92
CA TYR A 55 -3.42 -9.24 -3.21
C TYR A 55 -4.13 -8.74 -4.48
N LEU A 56 -4.32 -7.42 -4.62
CA LEU A 56 -5.04 -6.83 -5.75
C LEU A 56 -4.24 -6.82 -7.06
N HIS A 57 -2.92 -6.60 -7.00
CA HIS A 57 -2.11 -6.33 -8.19
C HIS A 57 -0.94 -7.30 -8.39
N GLY A 58 -0.56 -8.09 -7.38
CA GLY A 58 0.62 -8.93 -7.42
C GLY A 58 0.57 -9.98 -8.53
N GLN A 59 -0.61 -10.51 -8.85
CA GLN A 59 -0.75 -11.51 -9.93
C GLN A 59 -0.47 -10.92 -11.32
N GLN A 60 -0.94 -9.69 -11.58
CA GLN A 60 -0.69 -9.02 -12.85
C GLN A 60 0.79 -8.69 -13.01
N GLN A 61 1.43 -8.20 -11.95
CA GLN A 61 2.86 -7.89 -11.93
C GLN A 61 3.71 -9.15 -12.14
N LYS A 62 3.40 -10.25 -11.44
CA LYS A 62 4.06 -11.54 -11.62
C LYS A 62 3.94 -12.04 -13.06
N ARG A 63 2.74 -11.95 -13.65
CA ARG A 63 2.52 -12.38 -15.04
C ARG A 63 3.27 -11.51 -16.05
N ALA A 64 3.29 -10.20 -15.84
CA ALA A 64 4.08 -9.29 -16.68
C ALA A 64 5.58 -9.58 -16.60
N LEU A 65 6.09 -9.86 -15.40
CA LEU A 65 7.49 -10.26 -15.20
C LEU A 65 7.82 -11.57 -15.90
N LEU A 66 6.98 -12.61 -15.75
CA LEU A 66 7.15 -13.88 -16.46
C LEU A 66 7.17 -13.68 -17.97
N ASN A 67 6.25 -12.89 -18.52
CA ASN A 67 6.22 -12.60 -19.96
C ASN A 67 7.51 -11.89 -20.43
N ALA A 68 8.02 -10.94 -19.64
CA ALA A 68 9.25 -10.22 -19.96
C ALA A 68 10.48 -11.15 -19.93
N LEU A 69 10.56 -12.02 -18.92
CA LEU A 69 11.63 -13.02 -18.81
C LEU A 69 11.59 -14.03 -19.95
N THR A 70 10.41 -14.55 -20.29
CA THR A 70 10.23 -15.46 -21.44
C THR A 70 10.64 -14.79 -22.75
N LYS A 71 10.24 -13.52 -22.95
CA LYS A 71 10.66 -12.75 -24.13
C LYS A 71 12.18 -12.59 -24.19
N ALA A 72 12.84 -12.27 -23.07
CA ALA A 72 14.29 -12.11 -23.02
C ALA A 72 15.03 -13.43 -23.28
N ALA A 73 14.52 -14.54 -22.74
CA ALA A 73 15.12 -15.87 -22.93
C ALA A 73 14.91 -16.45 -24.34
N GLY A 74 13.79 -16.10 -25.00
CA GLY A 74 13.45 -16.58 -26.35
C GLY A 74 13.95 -15.69 -27.49
N SER A 75 14.66 -14.58 -27.20
CA SER A 75 15.15 -13.63 -28.21
C SER A 75 16.59 -13.91 -28.67
N ASN A 76 17.07 -15.15 -28.53
CA ASN A 76 18.43 -15.56 -28.89
C ASN A 76 18.45 -16.30 -30.24
#